data_AF-A0A5N5IT50-F1
#
_entry.id   AF-A0A5N5IT50-F1
#
_cell.length_a   1.000
_cell.length_b   1.000
_cell.length_c   1.000
_cell.angle_alpha   90.00
_cell.angle_beta   90.00
_cell.angle_gamma   90.00
#
_symmetry.space_group_name_H-M   'P 1'
#
loop_
_entity.id
_entity.type
_entity.pdbx_description
1 polymer ?
#
loop_
_entity_poly.entity_id
_entity_poly.type
_entity_poly.pdbx_seq_one_letter_code
_entity_poly.pdbx_strand_id
1 'polypeptide(L)'
;MTELRTLIEKAWDNRTLLEEETTQTAIRKVIDLIDLGQLRCAEPTEEGWQINEWVKKAVVLYFPIQKMEVLEAGIFEYHDKIPLKRGYKEKGVRVVPHAVARHGAYISKGTILMPSYVNIGAYVDEGTMVDTWATVGSCAQIGKNVHLSGGVGIGGVLEPLQAAPVIIEDNAFIGSRCIVVEGVRVEKEAVLGANVVLTASTKIIDVTGDEPIELKGRVPARSVVIPGSYTKKFPAGEYQVPCALIIGKRKESTDKKTSLNNALREHDVAV
;
A
#
# COMPACT_ATOMS: atom_id res chain seq x y z
N MET A 1 18.59 -2.87 -17.28
CA MET A 1 18.08 -1.95 -16.22
C MET A 1 18.62 -0.54 -16.38
N THR A 2 19.95 -0.35 -16.51
CA THR A 2 20.58 0.97 -16.70
C THR A 2 20.02 1.74 -17.90
N GLU A 3 19.86 1.07 -19.05
CA GLU A 3 19.30 1.67 -20.27
C GLU A 3 17.85 2.15 -20.11
N LEU A 4 16.98 1.32 -19.51
CA LEU A 4 15.59 1.69 -19.21
C LEU A 4 15.55 2.94 -18.32
N ARG A 5 16.35 2.97 -17.24
CA ARG A 5 16.43 4.12 -16.34
C ARG A 5 16.81 5.39 -17.09
N THR A 6 17.86 5.34 -17.92
CA THR A 6 18.29 6.49 -18.72
C THR A 6 17.21 7.00 -19.66
N LEU A 7 16.46 6.11 -20.34
CA LEU A 7 15.36 6.51 -21.21
C LEU A 7 14.22 7.18 -20.42
N ILE A 8 13.85 6.62 -19.27
CA ILE A 8 12.81 7.19 -18.41
C ILE A 8 13.21 8.57 -17.88
N GLU A 9 14.45 8.73 -17.42
CA GLU A 9 14.95 10.02 -16.91
C GLU A 9 15.00 11.07 -18.03
N LYS A 10 15.48 10.70 -19.23
CA LYS A 10 15.44 11.61 -20.39
C LYS A 10 14.02 12.01 -20.77
N ALA A 11 13.08 11.07 -20.81
CA ALA A 11 11.68 11.35 -21.14
C ALA A 11 10.97 12.16 -20.04
N TRP A 12 11.42 12.05 -18.79
CA TRP A 12 10.93 12.87 -17.70
C TRP A 12 11.30 14.34 -17.90
N ASP A 13 12.57 14.58 -18.23
CA ASP A 13 13.12 15.93 -18.42
C ASP A 13 12.67 16.55 -19.76
N ASN A 14 12.44 15.74 -20.79
CA ASN A 14 11.89 16.16 -22.07
C ASN A 14 10.66 15.33 -22.48
N ARG A 15 9.47 15.91 -22.28
CA ARG A 15 8.18 15.24 -22.57
C ARG A 15 7.91 15.04 -24.07
N THR A 16 8.59 15.72 -24.97
CA THR A 16 8.41 15.49 -26.42
C THR A 16 8.84 14.08 -26.82
N LEU A 17 9.75 13.46 -26.05
CA LEU A 17 10.20 12.08 -26.28
C LEU A 17 9.09 11.04 -26.10
N LEU A 18 7.94 11.41 -25.53
CA LEU A 18 6.79 10.50 -25.40
C LEU A 18 6.13 10.15 -26.76
N GLU A 19 6.42 10.92 -27.81
CA GLU A 19 5.96 10.61 -29.18
C GLU A 19 6.77 9.46 -29.80
N GLU A 20 7.98 9.21 -29.31
CA GLU A 20 8.89 8.19 -29.82
C GLU A 20 8.48 6.78 -29.38
N GLU A 21 8.38 5.85 -30.34
CA GLU A 21 8.00 4.45 -30.08
C GLU A 21 8.97 3.76 -29.11
N THR A 22 10.25 4.07 -29.21
CA THR A 22 11.31 3.52 -28.33
C THR A 22 11.09 3.92 -26.87
N THR A 23 10.76 5.19 -26.60
CA THR A 23 10.43 5.71 -25.27
C THR A 23 9.17 5.06 -24.73
N GLN A 24 8.10 4.99 -25.52
CA GLN A 24 6.86 4.38 -25.07
C GLN A 24 7.04 2.89 -24.76
N THR A 25 7.81 2.17 -25.58
CA THR A 25 8.17 0.76 -25.35
C THR A 25 8.95 0.59 -24.05
N ALA A 26 9.91 1.47 -23.77
CA ALA A 26 10.66 1.45 -22.51
C ALA A 26 9.75 1.71 -21.30
N ILE A 27 8.83 2.67 -21.37
CA ILE A 27 7.85 2.94 -20.31
C ILE A 27 6.97 1.71 -20.07
N ARG A 28 6.35 1.15 -21.12
CA ARG A 28 5.51 -0.06 -21.01
C ARG A 28 6.29 -1.22 -20.40
N LYS A 29 7.56 -1.41 -20.82
CA LYS A 29 8.42 -2.44 -20.26
C LYS A 29 8.66 -2.25 -18.76
N VAL A 30 8.85 -1.04 -18.28
CA VAL A 30 8.99 -0.76 -16.84
C VAL A 30 7.70 -1.12 -16.10
N ILE A 31 6.52 -0.76 -16.63
CA ILE A 31 5.23 -1.13 -16.02
C ILE A 31 5.07 -2.66 -15.94
N ASP A 32 5.47 -3.39 -16.98
CA ASP A 32 5.44 -4.86 -16.96
C ASP A 32 6.39 -5.44 -15.91
N LEU A 33 7.58 -4.87 -15.74
CA LEU A 33 8.52 -5.28 -14.69
C LEU A 33 7.97 -5.01 -13.29
N ILE A 34 7.22 -3.91 -13.12
CA ILE A 34 6.50 -3.64 -11.87
C ILE A 34 5.37 -4.66 -11.68
N ASP A 35 4.57 -4.96 -12.72
CA ASP A 35 3.47 -5.93 -12.65
C ASP A 35 3.96 -7.34 -12.24
N LEU A 36 5.19 -7.68 -12.63
CA LEU A 36 5.89 -8.93 -12.31
C LEU A 36 6.64 -8.89 -10.97
N GLY A 37 6.70 -7.72 -10.30
CA GLY A 37 7.43 -7.56 -9.04
C GLY A 37 8.95 -7.55 -9.18
N GLN A 38 9.47 -7.44 -10.40
CA GLN A 38 10.91 -7.32 -10.70
C GLN A 38 11.41 -5.88 -10.51
N LEU A 39 10.49 -4.91 -10.50
CA LEU A 39 10.71 -3.54 -10.08
C LEU A 39 9.66 -3.14 -9.05
N ARG A 40 10.02 -2.23 -8.16
CA ARG A 40 9.10 -1.66 -7.16
C ARG A 40 9.45 -0.20 -6.88
N CYS A 41 8.42 0.59 -6.56
CA CYS A 41 8.55 2.04 -6.34
C CYS A 41 9.37 2.41 -5.09
N ALA A 42 9.43 1.52 -4.11
CA ALA A 42 10.33 1.61 -2.97
C ALA A 42 10.68 0.20 -2.49
N GLU A 43 11.87 -0.01 -1.95
CA GLU A 43 12.35 -1.32 -1.48
C GLU A 43 13.16 -1.22 -0.17
N PRO A 44 13.14 -2.27 0.66
CA PRO A 44 13.98 -2.32 1.84
C PRO A 44 15.45 -2.56 1.46
N THR A 45 16.35 -1.86 2.12
CA THR A 45 17.81 -1.98 2.07
C THR A 45 18.36 -2.13 3.49
N GLU A 46 19.67 -2.33 3.65
CA GLU A 46 20.32 -2.38 4.96
C GLU A 46 20.18 -1.06 5.76
N GLU A 47 20.05 0.07 5.05
CA GLU A 47 19.96 1.41 5.63
C GLU A 47 18.51 1.87 5.86
N GLY A 48 17.52 1.07 5.48
CA GLY A 48 16.10 1.42 5.57
C GLY A 48 15.38 1.30 4.23
N TRP A 49 14.36 2.11 4.00
CA TRP A 49 13.62 2.06 2.73
C TRP A 49 14.22 3.02 1.71
N GLN A 50 14.62 2.49 0.55
CA GLN A 50 15.03 3.27 -0.60
C GLN A 50 13.84 3.55 -1.51
N ILE A 51 13.70 4.79 -1.99
CA ILE A 51 12.69 5.18 -2.96
C ILE A 51 13.29 5.13 -4.36
N ASN A 52 12.64 4.39 -5.25
CA ASN A 52 13.05 4.27 -6.65
C ASN A 52 12.33 5.34 -7.48
N GLU A 53 12.79 6.59 -7.38
CA GLU A 53 12.15 7.73 -8.05
C GLU A 53 11.98 7.54 -9.55
N TRP A 54 12.97 6.97 -10.23
CA TRP A 54 12.90 6.73 -11.68
C TRP A 54 11.78 5.71 -12.03
N VAL A 55 11.49 4.75 -11.15
CA VAL A 55 10.37 3.83 -11.33
C VAL A 55 9.04 4.57 -11.18
N LYS A 56 8.91 5.47 -10.20
CA LYS A 56 7.73 6.35 -10.07
C LYS A 56 7.57 7.28 -11.27
N LYS A 57 8.66 7.83 -11.82
CA LYS A 57 8.65 8.60 -13.08
C LYS A 57 8.04 7.79 -14.22
N ALA A 58 8.43 6.52 -14.38
CA ALA A 58 7.85 5.65 -15.41
C ALA A 58 6.34 5.45 -15.22
N VAL A 59 5.87 5.24 -13.98
CA VAL A 59 4.43 5.14 -13.68
C VAL A 59 3.69 6.42 -14.08
N VAL A 60 4.23 7.60 -13.75
CA VAL A 60 3.62 8.88 -14.16
C VAL A 60 3.65 9.07 -15.68
N LEU A 61 4.76 8.72 -16.34
CA LEU A 61 4.91 8.82 -17.80
C LEU A 61 4.05 7.82 -18.57
N TYR A 62 3.59 6.76 -17.91
CA TYR A 62 2.68 5.77 -18.52
C TYR A 62 1.30 6.36 -18.83
N PHE A 63 0.74 7.19 -17.94
CA PHE A 63 -0.60 7.76 -18.14
C PHE A 63 -0.78 8.57 -19.42
N PRO A 64 0.11 9.50 -19.83
CA PRO A 64 -0.07 10.28 -21.06
C PRO A 64 0.09 9.46 -22.34
N ILE A 65 0.78 8.31 -22.30
CA ILE A 65 0.97 7.44 -23.48
C ILE A 65 -0.14 6.39 -23.64
N GLN A 66 -1.11 6.35 -22.72
CA GLN A 66 -2.32 5.53 -22.84
C GLN A 66 -3.47 6.35 -23.44
N LYS A 67 -4.36 5.67 -24.17
CA LYS A 67 -5.57 6.25 -24.75
C LYS A 67 -6.78 5.88 -23.89
N MET A 68 -7.73 6.81 -23.77
CA MET A 68 -9.00 6.51 -23.12
C MET A 68 -9.79 5.52 -23.96
N GLU A 69 -10.34 4.51 -23.31
CA GLU A 69 -11.15 3.47 -23.93
C GLU A 69 -12.43 3.27 -23.13
N VAL A 70 -13.51 2.94 -23.84
CA VAL A 70 -14.75 2.50 -23.20
C VAL A 70 -14.63 1.01 -22.91
N LEU A 71 -14.91 0.62 -21.67
CA LEU A 71 -14.83 -0.75 -21.16
C LEU A 71 -16.19 -1.10 -20.57
N GLU A 72 -16.69 -2.31 -20.81
CA GLU A 72 -18.01 -2.73 -20.34
C GLU A 72 -17.93 -4.03 -19.52
N ALA A 73 -18.77 -4.14 -18.50
CA ALA A 73 -18.98 -5.36 -17.72
C ALA A 73 -20.49 -5.62 -17.54
N GLY A 74 -21.10 -6.33 -18.49
CA GLY A 74 -22.55 -6.50 -18.50
C GLY A 74 -23.25 -5.17 -18.73
N ILE A 75 -24.03 -4.69 -17.75
CA ILE A 75 -24.75 -3.41 -17.82
C ILE A 75 -23.92 -2.19 -17.39
N PHE A 76 -22.69 -2.40 -16.92
CA PHE A 76 -21.82 -1.33 -16.44
C PHE A 76 -20.91 -0.84 -17.57
N GLU A 77 -20.86 0.48 -17.77
CA GLU A 77 -19.92 1.18 -18.66
C GLU A 77 -18.84 1.89 -17.82
N TYR A 78 -17.60 1.80 -18.27
CA TYR A 78 -16.45 2.50 -17.71
C TYR A 78 -15.69 3.21 -18.83
N HIS A 79 -15.02 4.31 -18.49
CA HIS A 79 -14.18 5.07 -19.40
C HIS A 79 -12.84 5.35 -18.70
N ASP A 80 -11.83 4.52 -18.98
CA ASP A 80 -10.49 4.59 -18.37
C ASP A 80 -9.44 4.22 -19.43
N LYS A 81 -8.17 4.44 -19.10
CA LYS A 81 -7.02 4.18 -19.98
C LYS A 81 -6.01 3.19 -19.40
N ILE A 82 -6.26 2.69 -18.20
CA ILE A 82 -5.34 1.79 -17.51
C ILE A 82 -5.91 0.37 -17.52
N PRO A 83 -5.24 -0.58 -18.21
CA PRO A 83 -5.69 -1.96 -18.23
C PRO A 83 -5.76 -2.58 -16.82
N LEU A 84 -6.63 -3.58 -16.67
CA LEU A 84 -6.68 -4.41 -15.45
C LEU A 84 -5.60 -5.50 -15.50
N LYS A 85 -5.11 -5.90 -14.33
CA LYS A 85 -4.17 -7.02 -14.17
C LYS A 85 -4.84 -8.34 -14.57
N ARG A 86 -4.06 -9.25 -15.17
CA ARG A 86 -4.53 -10.55 -15.68
C ARG A 86 -3.62 -11.71 -15.24
N GLY A 87 -4.06 -12.94 -15.51
CA GLY A 87 -3.26 -14.16 -15.29
C GLY A 87 -3.04 -14.50 -13.82
N TYR A 88 -4.11 -14.45 -13.02
CA TYR A 88 -4.05 -14.72 -11.57
C TYR A 88 -3.82 -16.20 -11.25
N LYS A 89 -4.35 -17.10 -12.08
CA LYS A 89 -4.19 -18.56 -11.90
C LYS A 89 -2.71 -18.96 -11.96
N GLU A 90 -1.99 -18.47 -12.97
CA GLU A 90 -0.56 -18.76 -13.18
C GLU A 90 0.30 -18.12 -12.08
N LYS A 91 -0.17 -17.01 -11.49
CA LYS A 91 0.49 -16.31 -10.37
C LYS A 91 0.16 -16.91 -9.01
N GLY A 92 -0.79 -17.85 -8.92
CA GLY A 92 -1.23 -18.44 -7.65
C GLY A 92 -1.87 -17.42 -6.70
N VAL A 93 -2.64 -16.47 -7.25
CA VAL A 93 -3.36 -15.44 -6.49
C VAL A 93 -4.85 -15.76 -6.48
N ARG A 94 -5.47 -15.76 -5.30
CA ARG A 94 -6.93 -15.92 -5.16
C ARG A 94 -7.60 -14.55 -5.28
N VAL A 95 -8.51 -14.41 -6.24
CA VAL A 95 -9.24 -13.15 -6.49
C VAL A 95 -10.73 -13.44 -6.37
N VAL A 96 -11.34 -12.92 -5.32
CA VAL A 96 -12.76 -13.08 -5.03
C VAL A 96 -13.55 -12.01 -5.79
N PRO A 97 -14.59 -12.36 -6.56
CA PRO A 97 -15.40 -11.37 -7.25
C PRO A 97 -16.03 -10.39 -6.26
N HIS A 98 -15.88 -9.07 -6.41
CA HIS A 98 -15.41 -8.32 -7.58
C HIS A 98 -14.11 -7.55 -7.31
N ALA A 99 -13.09 -8.18 -6.74
CA ALA A 99 -11.79 -7.56 -6.52
C ALA A 99 -11.13 -7.09 -7.84
N VAL A 100 -10.51 -5.91 -7.80
CA VAL A 100 -9.92 -5.25 -8.97
C VAL A 100 -8.46 -4.86 -8.68
N ALA A 101 -7.57 -5.16 -9.62
CA ALA A 101 -6.21 -4.64 -9.61
C ALA A 101 -5.84 -4.06 -10.98
N ARG A 102 -5.14 -2.92 -11.01
CA ARG A 102 -4.61 -2.34 -12.24
C ARG A 102 -3.35 -3.08 -12.71
N HIS A 103 -3.14 -3.12 -14.03
CA HIS A 103 -1.86 -3.52 -14.61
C HIS A 103 -0.74 -2.64 -14.07
N GLY A 104 0.40 -3.24 -13.77
CA GLY A 104 1.50 -2.56 -13.09
C GLY A 104 1.37 -2.56 -11.56
N ALA A 105 0.51 -3.40 -10.99
CA ALA A 105 0.51 -3.72 -9.56
C ALA A 105 1.05 -5.14 -9.37
N TYR A 106 2.05 -5.32 -8.51
CA TYR A 106 2.54 -6.64 -8.16
C TYR A 106 1.68 -7.24 -7.05
N ILE A 107 1.28 -8.50 -7.24
CA ILE A 107 0.56 -9.30 -6.25
C ILE A 107 1.21 -10.67 -6.23
N SER A 108 1.83 -11.01 -5.10
CA SER A 108 2.59 -12.24 -4.91
C SER A 108 1.68 -13.46 -4.72
N LYS A 109 2.27 -14.65 -4.89
CA LYS A 109 1.62 -15.95 -4.71
C LYS A 109 1.04 -16.07 -3.29
N GLY A 110 -0.08 -16.78 -3.16
CA GLY A 110 -0.73 -17.02 -1.87
C GLY A 110 -1.51 -15.83 -1.32
N THR A 111 -1.44 -14.66 -1.97
CA THR A 111 -2.28 -13.51 -1.61
C THR A 111 -3.74 -13.76 -1.95
N ILE A 112 -4.63 -13.30 -1.06
CA ILE A 112 -6.08 -13.33 -1.25
C ILE A 112 -6.58 -11.89 -1.38
N LEU A 113 -7.23 -11.61 -2.50
CA LEU A 113 -7.97 -10.38 -2.72
C LEU A 113 -9.46 -10.68 -2.54
N MET A 114 -10.02 -10.29 -1.39
CA MET A 114 -11.46 -10.13 -1.23
C MET A 114 -11.95 -8.95 -2.09
N PRO A 115 -13.25 -8.64 -2.22
CA PRO A 115 -13.71 -7.51 -3.04
C PRO A 115 -13.04 -6.19 -2.65
N SER A 116 -11.97 -5.81 -3.33
CA SER A 116 -11.01 -4.77 -2.93
C SER A 116 -10.40 -4.09 -4.15
N TYR A 117 -9.59 -3.05 -3.94
CA TYR A 117 -8.89 -2.36 -5.02
C TYR A 117 -7.37 -2.28 -4.78
N VAL A 118 -6.56 -2.66 -5.79
CA VAL A 118 -5.10 -2.52 -5.78
C VAL A 118 -4.66 -1.67 -6.98
N ASN A 119 -4.03 -0.53 -6.70
CA ASN A 119 -3.69 0.45 -7.73
C ASN A 119 -2.28 0.23 -8.31
N ILE A 120 -2.00 0.85 -9.46
CA ILE A 120 -0.73 0.76 -10.17
C ILE A 120 0.46 1.19 -9.29
N GLY A 121 1.59 0.49 -9.43
CA GLY A 121 2.81 0.68 -8.64
C GLY A 121 2.80 0.00 -7.28
N ALA A 122 1.64 -0.47 -6.80
CA ALA A 122 1.55 -1.18 -5.53
C ALA A 122 2.33 -2.51 -5.59
N TYR A 123 2.86 -2.91 -4.43
CA TYR A 123 3.53 -4.19 -4.23
C TYR A 123 2.87 -4.90 -3.06
N VAL A 124 2.19 -6.02 -3.31
CA VAL A 124 1.53 -6.84 -2.29
C VAL A 124 2.25 -8.19 -2.20
N ASP A 125 3.03 -8.38 -1.14
CA ASP A 125 3.89 -9.54 -0.97
C ASP A 125 3.14 -10.79 -0.44
N GLU A 126 3.85 -11.92 -0.43
CA GLU A 126 3.34 -13.28 -0.23
C GLU A 126 2.46 -13.44 1.01
N GLY A 127 1.39 -14.23 0.87
CA GLY A 127 0.51 -14.61 1.97
C GLY A 127 -0.30 -13.44 2.56
N THR A 128 -0.32 -12.28 1.92
CA THR A 128 -1.12 -11.14 2.39
C THR A 128 -2.61 -11.35 2.13
N MET A 129 -3.44 -10.84 3.04
CA MET A 129 -4.89 -10.79 2.88
C MET A 129 -5.34 -9.34 2.73
N VAL A 130 -6.01 -9.06 1.62
CA VAL A 130 -6.65 -7.77 1.34
C VAL A 130 -8.16 -7.99 1.46
N ASP A 131 -8.72 -7.65 2.62
CA ASP A 131 -10.12 -7.94 2.92
C ASP A 131 -11.10 -7.02 2.17
N THR A 132 -12.38 -7.40 2.30
CA THR A 132 -13.52 -6.76 1.67
C THR A 132 -13.52 -5.24 1.90
N TRP A 133 -13.56 -4.50 0.80
CA TRP A 133 -13.49 -3.05 0.67
C TRP A 133 -12.19 -2.41 1.16
N ALA A 134 -11.12 -3.17 1.31
CA ALA A 134 -9.80 -2.60 1.49
C ALA A 134 -9.29 -1.97 0.18
N THR A 135 -8.42 -0.97 0.31
CA THR A 135 -7.75 -0.30 -0.80
C THR A 135 -6.24 -0.29 -0.58
N VAL A 136 -5.49 -0.70 -1.60
CA VAL A 136 -4.04 -0.57 -1.67
C VAL A 136 -3.71 0.48 -2.74
N GLY A 137 -3.37 1.68 -2.29
CA GLY A 137 -3.12 2.83 -3.15
C GLY A 137 -1.87 2.70 -4.01
N SER A 138 -1.70 3.65 -4.95
CA SER A 138 -0.59 3.63 -5.89
C SER A 138 0.76 3.67 -5.18
N CYS A 139 1.71 2.89 -5.67
CA CYS A 139 3.05 2.75 -5.11
C CYS A 139 3.12 2.19 -3.67
N ALA A 140 2.01 1.87 -3.00
CA ALA A 140 2.02 1.33 -1.63
C ALA A 140 2.79 0.00 -1.56
N GLN A 141 3.51 -0.22 -0.46
CA GLN A 141 4.35 -1.40 -0.25
C GLN A 141 3.79 -2.20 0.92
N ILE A 142 3.22 -3.36 0.63
CA ILE A 142 2.63 -4.28 1.61
C ILE A 142 3.53 -5.52 1.71
N GLY A 143 4.06 -5.77 2.90
CA GLY A 143 4.96 -6.87 3.21
C GLY A 143 4.28 -8.22 3.24
N LYS A 144 5.02 -9.25 3.64
CA LYS A 144 4.55 -10.63 3.70
C LYS A 144 3.58 -10.84 4.86
N ASN A 145 2.62 -11.73 4.67
CA ASN A 145 1.66 -12.14 5.71
C ASN A 145 0.95 -10.97 6.40
N VAL A 146 0.79 -9.84 5.71
CA VAL A 146 0.02 -8.72 6.23
C VAL A 146 -1.46 -9.08 6.20
N HIS A 147 -2.21 -8.59 7.18
CA HIS A 147 -3.68 -8.63 7.14
C HIS A 147 -4.21 -7.20 7.08
N LEU A 148 -4.68 -6.80 5.91
CA LEU A 148 -5.47 -5.58 5.74
C LEU A 148 -6.94 -5.94 5.93
N SER A 149 -7.50 -5.63 7.10
CA SER A 149 -8.88 -5.99 7.44
C SER A 149 -9.91 -5.21 6.62
N GLY A 150 -11.19 -5.57 6.78
CA GLY A 150 -12.28 -4.98 6.00
C GLY A 150 -12.31 -3.45 6.05
N GLY A 151 -12.39 -2.82 4.88
CA GLY A 151 -12.46 -1.37 4.73
C GLY A 151 -11.18 -0.61 5.09
N VAL A 152 -10.03 -1.28 5.17
CA VAL A 152 -8.74 -0.61 5.39
C VAL A 152 -8.33 0.20 4.16
N GLY A 153 -8.01 1.47 4.35
CA GLY A 153 -7.49 2.34 3.29
C GLY A 153 -6.00 2.57 3.42
N ILE A 154 -5.21 2.04 2.49
CA ILE A 154 -3.79 2.35 2.33
C ILE A 154 -3.65 3.41 1.23
N GLY A 155 -3.17 4.59 1.59
CA GLY A 155 -3.03 5.73 0.70
C GLY A 155 -2.00 5.50 -0.40
N GLY A 156 -2.32 6.01 -1.60
CA GLY A 156 -1.38 6.05 -2.71
C GLY A 156 -0.49 7.28 -2.64
N VAL A 157 0.78 7.14 -3.03
CA VAL A 157 1.73 8.26 -3.11
C VAL A 157 2.53 8.14 -4.40
N LEU A 158 2.00 8.73 -5.46
CA LEU A 158 2.68 8.80 -6.75
C LEU A 158 3.51 10.08 -6.88
N GLU A 159 2.93 11.20 -6.49
CA GLU A 159 3.60 12.49 -6.41
C GLU A 159 3.48 13.06 -4.99
N PRO A 160 4.52 13.75 -4.48
CA PRO A 160 5.78 14.06 -5.17
C PRO A 160 6.71 12.84 -5.26
N LEU A 161 7.65 12.85 -6.21
CA LEU A 161 8.45 11.65 -6.56
C LEU A 161 9.31 11.15 -5.40
N GLN A 162 9.93 12.07 -4.66
CA GLN A 162 10.76 11.82 -3.49
C GLN A 162 9.96 11.39 -2.24
N ALA A 163 8.63 11.53 -2.24
CA ALA A 163 7.83 11.08 -1.11
C ALA A 163 7.78 9.55 -1.06
N ALA A 164 8.04 9.01 0.13
CA ALA A 164 7.89 7.60 0.40
C ALA A 164 6.43 7.18 0.18
N PRO A 165 6.17 6.03 -0.46
CA PRO A 165 4.85 5.43 -0.41
C PRO A 165 4.50 4.99 1.00
N VAL A 166 3.22 4.72 1.23
CA VAL A 166 2.80 4.05 2.47
C VAL A 166 3.42 2.65 2.48
N ILE A 167 4.05 2.31 3.61
CA ILE A 167 4.76 1.05 3.81
C ILE A 167 4.14 0.32 4.99
N ILE A 168 3.65 -0.89 4.75
CA ILE A 168 3.19 -1.82 5.79
C ILE A 168 4.13 -3.02 5.74
N GLU A 169 4.94 -3.21 6.77
CA GLU A 169 5.95 -4.26 6.79
C GLU A 169 5.38 -5.62 7.21
N ASP A 170 6.23 -6.64 7.06
CA ASP A 170 5.88 -8.04 7.25
C ASP A 170 5.16 -8.34 8.57
N ASN A 171 4.16 -9.22 8.48
CA ASN A 171 3.36 -9.75 9.58
C ASN A 171 2.57 -8.69 10.37
N ALA A 172 2.43 -7.47 9.84
CA ALA A 172 1.59 -6.44 10.44
C ALA A 172 0.09 -6.80 10.31
N PHE A 173 -0.68 -6.44 11.34
CA PHE A 173 -2.14 -6.56 11.34
C PHE A 173 -2.76 -5.16 11.34
N ILE A 174 -3.57 -4.86 10.35
CA ILE A 174 -4.25 -3.58 10.20
C ILE A 174 -5.75 -3.81 10.38
N GLY A 175 -6.29 -3.37 11.52
CA GLY A 175 -7.67 -3.58 11.91
C GLY A 175 -8.68 -2.87 11.00
N SER A 176 -9.94 -3.31 11.05
CA SER A 176 -10.98 -2.81 10.15
C SER A 176 -11.14 -1.30 10.22
N ARG A 177 -11.42 -0.67 9.07
CA ARG A 177 -11.60 0.78 8.93
C ARG A 177 -10.39 1.64 9.31
N CYS A 178 -9.20 1.06 9.42
CA CYS A 178 -7.99 1.87 9.54
C CYS A 178 -7.70 2.61 8.23
N ILE A 179 -7.12 3.80 8.36
CA ILE A 179 -6.66 4.61 7.23
C ILE A 179 -5.19 4.95 7.48
N VAL A 180 -4.31 4.57 6.56
CA VAL A 180 -2.86 4.85 6.65
C VAL A 180 -2.43 5.50 5.35
N VAL A 181 -2.05 6.78 5.40
CA VAL A 181 -1.84 7.62 4.21
C VAL A 181 -0.55 8.43 4.31
N GLU A 182 -0.23 9.21 3.27
CA GLU A 182 0.84 10.23 3.28
C GLU A 182 2.24 9.68 3.64
N GLY A 183 2.55 8.47 3.17
CA GLY A 183 3.88 7.88 3.36
C GLY A 183 4.16 7.35 4.77
N VAL A 184 3.14 7.20 5.61
CA VAL A 184 3.29 6.58 6.93
C VAL A 184 3.88 5.17 6.79
N ARG A 185 4.84 4.85 7.65
CA ARG A 185 5.44 3.51 7.78
C ARG A 185 4.90 2.80 9.01
N VAL A 186 4.36 1.61 8.81
CA VAL A 186 3.97 0.68 9.88
C VAL A 186 4.96 -0.48 9.85
N GLU A 187 5.81 -0.56 10.87
CA GLU A 187 6.88 -1.54 10.92
C GLU A 187 6.41 -2.95 11.25
N LYS A 188 7.33 -3.90 11.04
CA LYS A 188 7.06 -5.34 11.12
C LYS A 188 6.32 -5.72 12.39
N GLU A 189 5.37 -6.62 12.24
CA GLU A 189 4.57 -7.23 13.30
C GLU A 189 3.70 -6.25 14.12
N ALA A 190 3.64 -4.96 13.76
CA ALA A 190 2.78 -4.00 14.44
C ALA A 190 1.28 -4.35 14.26
N VAL A 191 0.47 -3.94 15.22
CA VAL A 191 -0.97 -4.21 15.27
C VAL A 191 -1.70 -2.89 15.43
N LEU A 192 -2.44 -2.49 14.41
CA LEU A 192 -3.38 -1.37 14.50
C LEU A 192 -4.76 -1.93 14.85
N GLY A 193 -5.32 -1.48 15.98
CA GLY A 193 -6.72 -1.71 16.32
C GLY A 193 -7.64 -1.05 15.30
N ALA A 194 -8.91 -1.47 15.27
CA ALA A 194 -9.88 -0.93 14.33
C ALA A 194 -9.99 0.61 14.43
N ASN A 195 -10.25 1.26 13.30
CA ASN A 195 -10.47 2.70 13.19
C ASN A 195 -9.26 3.59 13.56
N VAL A 196 -8.04 3.05 13.54
CA VAL A 196 -6.81 3.86 13.66
C VAL A 196 -6.58 4.64 12.36
N VAL A 197 -6.43 5.96 12.45
CA VAL A 197 -6.18 6.85 11.32
C VAL A 197 -4.79 7.49 11.46
N LEU A 198 -3.89 7.19 10.52
CA LEU A 198 -2.52 7.67 10.49
C LEU A 198 -2.27 8.47 9.20
N THR A 199 -1.98 9.75 9.37
CA THR A 199 -1.50 10.67 8.33
C THR A 199 -0.07 11.11 8.70
N ALA A 200 0.60 11.88 7.83
CA ALA A 200 1.92 12.44 8.15
C ALA A 200 1.87 13.42 9.34
N SER A 201 0.67 13.97 9.63
CA SER A 201 0.45 14.92 10.73
C SER A 201 -0.16 14.29 11.99
N THR A 202 -0.70 13.06 11.91
CA THR A 202 -1.24 12.35 13.07
C THR A 202 -0.18 12.23 14.15
N LYS A 203 -0.50 12.69 15.36
CA LYS A 203 0.31 12.44 16.55
C LYS A 203 0.13 10.98 16.97
N ILE A 204 1.23 10.24 17.06
CA ILE A 204 1.28 8.89 17.62
C ILE A 204 1.96 9.03 18.99
N ILE A 205 1.29 8.64 20.07
CA ILE A 205 1.80 8.81 21.44
C ILE A 205 2.02 7.43 22.04
N ASP A 206 3.26 7.13 22.41
CA ASP A 206 3.57 5.96 23.22
C ASP A 206 3.31 6.27 24.69
N VAL A 207 2.40 5.52 25.30
CA VAL A 207 1.98 5.66 26.70
C VAL A 207 2.35 4.43 27.52
N THR A 208 3.33 3.65 27.07
CA THR A 208 3.74 2.40 27.73
C THR A 208 4.73 2.61 28.86
N GLY A 209 5.46 3.73 28.87
CA GLY A 209 6.39 4.11 29.92
C GLY A 209 5.80 5.12 30.91
N ASP A 210 6.65 5.60 31.82
CA ASP A 210 6.27 6.59 32.83
C ASP A 210 5.94 7.96 32.21
N GLU A 211 6.54 8.28 31.06
CA GLU A 211 6.34 9.54 30.32
C GLU A 211 5.93 9.28 28.87
N PRO A 212 5.06 10.12 28.28
CA PRO A 212 4.60 9.93 26.91
C PRO A 212 5.68 10.28 25.88
N ILE A 213 5.85 9.41 24.87
CA ILE A 213 6.77 9.66 23.74
C ILE A 213 5.97 9.97 22.49
N GLU A 214 6.18 11.16 21.90
CA GLU A 214 5.50 11.57 20.67
C GLU A 214 6.27 11.16 19.41
N LEU A 215 5.57 10.53 18.48
CA LEU A 215 6.05 10.06 17.18
C LEU A 215 5.12 10.59 16.08
N LYS A 216 5.65 10.66 14.84
CA LYS A 216 4.89 10.97 13.62
C LYS A 216 5.42 10.16 12.46
N GLY A 217 4.53 9.81 11.51
CA GLY A 217 4.90 9.16 10.26
C GLY A 217 5.41 7.72 10.37
N ARG A 218 5.65 7.20 11.59
CA ARG A 218 6.21 5.86 11.82
C ARG A 218 5.60 5.20 13.05
N VAL A 219 5.07 3.99 12.88
CA VAL A 219 4.68 3.09 13.96
C VAL A 219 5.82 2.07 14.17
N PRO A 220 6.47 2.05 15.34
CA PRO A 220 7.58 1.12 15.60
C PRO A 220 7.16 -0.36 15.56
N ALA A 221 8.13 -1.23 15.27
CA ALA A 221 7.90 -2.66 15.19
C ALA A 221 7.23 -3.22 16.45
N ARG A 222 6.34 -4.19 16.24
CA ARG A 222 5.54 -4.88 17.28
C ARG A 222 4.67 -3.95 18.13
N SER A 223 4.50 -2.68 17.81
CA SER A 223 3.62 -1.79 18.59
C SER A 223 2.15 -2.19 18.45
N VAL A 224 1.40 -2.12 19.54
CA VAL A 224 -0.06 -2.26 19.56
C VAL A 224 -0.65 -0.87 19.66
N VAL A 225 -1.38 -0.46 18.64
CA VAL A 225 -1.89 0.90 18.47
C VAL A 225 -3.40 0.91 18.52
N ILE A 226 -4.00 1.84 19.25
CA ILE A 226 -5.45 2.06 19.30
C ILE A 226 -5.79 3.52 18.97
N PRO A 227 -7.04 3.83 18.59
CA PRO A 227 -7.50 5.21 18.52
C PRO A 227 -7.45 5.85 19.91
N GLY A 228 -7.14 7.14 19.98
CA GLY A 228 -7.19 7.91 21.21
C GLY A 228 -7.36 9.40 20.95
N SER A 229 -7.25 10.18 22.02
CA SER A 229 -7.23 11.64 21.96
C SER A 229 -6.30 12.21 23.02
N TYR A 230 -5.89 13.45 22.82
CA TYR A 230 -5.16 14.22 23.82
C TYR A 230 -5.76 15.62 23.97
N THR A 231 -5.70 16.15 25.19
CA THR A 231 -6.15 17.52 25.47
C THR A 231 -5.19 18.51 24.83
N LYS A 232 -5.72 19.43 24.03
CA LYS A 232 -4.99 20.57 23.48
C LYS A 232 -5.68 21.87 23.89
N LYS A 233 -4.89 22.82 24.37
CA LYS A 233 -5.32 24.20 24.65
C LYS A 233 -5.41 24.99 23.34
N PHE A 234 -6.54 25.63 23.13
CA PHE A 234 -6.83 26.57 22.05
C PHE A 234 -7.28 27.91 22.65
N PRO A 235 -7.29 29.02 21.88
CA PRO A 235 -7.85 30.29 22.35
C PRO A 235 -9.29 30.17 22.87
N ALA A 236 -10.06 29.23 22.35
CA ALA A 236 -11.46 28.98 22.72
C ALA A 236 -11.65 27.90 23.83
N GLY A 237 -10.58 27.50 24.54
CA GLY A 237 -10.64 26.50 25.61
C GLY A 237 -9.86 25.22 25.32
N GLU A 238 -10.12 24.18 26.12
CA GLU A 238 -9.48 22.87 26.00
C GLU A 238 -10.39 21.89 25.25
N TYR A 239 -9.82 21.21 24.25
CA TYR A 239 -10.55 20.25 23.43
C TYR A 239 -9.72 18.97 23.24
N GLN A 240 -10.42 17.86 23.01
CA GLN A 240 -9.79 16.59 22.65
C GLN A 240 -9.45 16.59 21.17
N VAL A 241 -8.18 16.38 20.86
CA VAL A 241 -7.69 16.23 19.48
C VAL A 241 -7.37 14.76 19.24
N PRO A 242 -7.82 14.16 18.12
CA PRO A 242 -7.50 12.78 17.79
C PRO A 242 -5.99 12.50 17.74
N CYS A 243 -5.60 11.35 18.25
CA CYS A 243 -4.25 10.79 18.11
C CYS A 243 -4.34 9.25 17.99
N ALA A 244 -3.20 8.64 17.71
CA ALA A 244 -3.03 7.20 17.87
C ALA A 244 -2.22 6.93 19.15
N LEU A 245 -2.62 5.95 19.94
CA LEU A 245 -1.92 5.58 21.18
C LEU A 245 -1.23 4.23 21.00
N ILE A 246 0.08 4.17 21.23
CA ILE A 246 0.78 2.90 21.44
C ILE A 246 0.59 2.52 22.90
N ILE A 247 -0.11 1.42 23.13
CA ILE A 247 -0.50 0.94 24.48
C ILE A 247 0.30 -0.28 24.93
N GLY A 248 1.23 -0.75 24.11
CA GLY A 248 2.05 -1.90 24.42
C GLY A 248 2.76 -2.45 23.19
N LYS A 249 3.41 -3.59 23.42
CA LYS A 249 3.98 -4.42 22.37
C LYS A 249 3.16 -5.70 22.19
N ARG A 250 3.18 -6.23 20.98
CA ARG A 250 2.53 -7.48 20.59
C ARG A 250 3.07 -8.62 21.44
N LYS A 251 2.15 -9.34 22.09
CA LYS A 251 2.41 -10.54 22.91
C LYS A 251 1.93 -11.78 22.16
N GLU A 252 2.37 -12.95 22.60
CA GLU A 252 2.00 -14.26 22.03
C GLU A 252 0.47 -14.49 21.99
N SER A 253 -0.30 -13.93 22.92
CA SER A 253 -1.77 -13.98 22.89
C SER A 253 -2.39 -13.23 21.68
N THR A 254 -1.72 -12.18 21.20
CA THR A 254 -2.11 -11.46 19.98
C THR A 254 -1.76 -12.25 18.72
N ASP A 255 -0.72 -13.08 18.78
CA ASP A 255 -0.39 -14.05 17.72
C ASP A 255 -1.48 -15.11 17.55
N LYS A 256 -2.15 -15.51 18.65
CA LYS A 256 -3.26 -16.48 18.58
C LYS A 256 -4.51 -15.96 17.87
N LYS A 257 -4.80 -14.66 17.95
CA LYS A 257 -5.92 -14.05 17.19
C LYS A 257 -5.60 -13.92 15.70
N THR A 258 -4.35 -13.63 15.37
CA THR A 258 -3.89 -13.61 13.97
C THR A 258 -3.75 -15.02 13.39
N SER A 259 -3.38 -16.02 14.21
CA SER A 259 -3.29 -17.42 13.80
C SER A 259 -4.65 -18.03 13.47
N LEU A 260 -5.74 -17.58 14.10
CA LEU A 260 -7.10 -18.00 13.72
C LEU A 260 -7.40 -17.62 12.26
N ASN A 261 -6.99 -16.42 11.82
CA ASN A 261 -7.13 -16.00 10.43
C ASN A 261 -6.21 -16.82 9.50
N ASN A 262 -5.00 -17.19 9.94
CA ASN A 262 -4.13 -18.08 9.19
C ASN A 262 -4.70 -19.50 9.04
N ALA A 263 -5.33 -20.05 10.08
CA ALA A 263 -6.03 -21.33 10.00
C ALA A 263 -7.21 -21.29 9.01
N LEU A 264 -7.92 -20.15 8.92
CA LEU A 264 -8.96 -19.95 7.91
C LEU A 264 -8.37 -19.88 6.48
N ARG A 265 -7.16 -19.33 6.30
CA ARG A 265 -6.43 -19.31 5.02
C ARG A 265 -6.01 -20.72 4.57
N GLU A 266 -5.51 -21.55 5.48
CA GLU A 266 -5.08 -22.92 5.16
C GLU A 266 -6.22 -23.84 4.74
N HIS A 267 -7.44 -23.57 5.20
CA HIS A 267 -8.62 -24.39 4.91
C HIS A 267 -9.53 -23.84 3.80
N ASP A 268 -9.10 -22.81 3.07
CA ASP A 268 -9.82 -22.19 1.94
C ASP A 268 -11.24 -21.69 2.25
N VAL A 269 -11.61 -21.62 3.53
CA VAL A 269 -12.96 -21.25 4.00
C VAL A 269 -13.19 -19.76 3.77
N ALA A 270 -14.26 -19.41 3.06
CA ALA A 270 -14.67 -18.01 2.89
C ALA A 270 -15.18 -17.44 4.22
N VAL A 271 -14.68 -16.26 4.60
CA VAL A 271 -15.26 -15.40 5.65
C VAL A 271 -16.08 -14.30 4.99
#